data_AF-A0A6P6S3J0-F1
#
_entry.id   AF-A0A6P6S3J0-F1
#
_cell.length_a   1.000
_cell.length_b   1.000
_cell.length_c   1.000
_cell.angle_alpha   90.00
_cell.angle_beta   90.00
_cell.angle_gamma   90.00
#
_symmetry.space_group_name_H-M   'P 1'
#
loop_
_entity.id
_entity.type
_entity.pdbx_description
1 polymer ?
#
loop_
_entity_poly.entity_id
_entity_poly.type
_entity_poly.pdbx_seq_one_letter_code
_entity_poly.pdbx_strand_id
1 'polypeptide(L)'
;MMKTPLCKLQLALLAASREVATVHQFFSNLIFIINIVTASSKCNDELKEAQAIEVATKIANGQLETGRGLNQIGTLKRAVDICWGSHLDSISSLLKMFNAPCVALSNITVDGGSYSQHGDANFALNQLLSFKFVFTLHLMKDIMEITHLLCIALQCKSQDILIAMHLVSSTTKLLENFRDSGCDNFLVKVKLFCEQHQIDIPCMNAQYIARRGRSQSHHDEISMEHYYRVDIFLATIDYQLQELHSRFNDHIVELLALSTALDLRNGVMLFKIDDICKLAEKFYPNDFMEQELVRLSIELQHFELDIPNHHELQELSGIHKLCQGLVKTRKSVIYPLINRLITLVLTLPVSIATTERHFQL
;
A
#
# COMPACT_ATOMS: atom_id res chain seq x y z
N MET A 1 17.84 -11.73 10.58
CA MET A 1 17.47 -10.74 9.55
C MET A 1 15.95 -10.79 9.39
N MET A 2 15.21 -9.94 10.10
CA MET A 2 13.74 -9.97 10.10
C MET A 2 13.22 -9.35 8.79
N LYS A 3 12.78 -10.20 7.87
CA LYS A 3 11.77 -9.83 6.87
C LYS A 3 10.42 -10.17 7.50
N THR A 4 9.95 -9.30 8.39
CA THR A 4 8.66 -9.45 9.07
C THR A 4 7.51 -9.47 8.06
N PRO A 5 6.44 -10.24 8.29
CA PRO A 5 5.24 -10.28 7.44
C PRO A 5 4.47 -8.95 7.37
N LEU A 6 4.74 -7.98 8.25
CA LEU A 6 4.29 -6.57 8.08
C LEU A 6 4.90 -5.87 6.85
N CYS A 7 6.08 -6.28 6.39
CA CYS A 7 6.72 -5.70 5.19
C CYS A 7 6.01 -6.05 3.87
N LYS A 8 5.00 -6.94 3.88
CA LYS A 8 4.27 -7.36 2.67
C LYS A 8 2.94 -6.62 2.44
N LEU A 9 2.55 -5.68 3.30
CA LEU A 9 1.26 -4.97 3.15
C LEU A 9 1.12 -4.34 1.76
N GLN A 10 2.17 -3.70 1.26
CA GLN A 10 2.19 -3.09 -0.08
C GLN A 10 1.84 -4.07 -1.21
N LEU A 11 2.36 -5.31 -1.14
CA LEU A 11 2.08 -6.34 -2.14
C LEU A 11 0.67 -6.89 -1.99
N ALA A 12 0.19 -7.00 -0.75
CA ALA A 12 -1.14 -7.47 -0.45
C ALA A 12 -2.22 -6.48 -0.91
N LEU A 13 -2.04 -5.19 -0.65
CA LEU A 13 -2.93 -4.13 -1.13
C LEU A 13 -2.95 -4.09 -2.67
N LEU A 14 -1.80 -4.33 -3.32
CA LEU A 14 -1.73 -4.48 -4.79
C LEU A 14 -2.51 -5.69 -5.28
N ALA A 15 -2.34 -6.85 -4.65
CA ALA A 15 -3.09 -8.05 -5.00
C ALA A 15 -4.60 -7.82 -4.83
N ALA A 16 -5.03 -7.29 -3.68
CA ALA A 16 -6.42 -6.99 -3.38
C ALA A 16 -7.02 -6.01 -4.39
N SER A 17 -6.28 -4.97 -4.79
CA SER A 17 -6.76 -4.02 -5.81
C SER A 17 -7.00 -4.69 -7.18
N ARG A 18 -6.21 -5.71 -7.53
CA ARG A 18 -6.27 -6.42 -8.80
C ARG A 18 -7.38 -7.48 -8.87
N GLU A 19 -8.07 -7.76 -7.77
CA GLU A 19 -9.31 -8.55 -7.78
C GLU A 19 -10.41 -7.85 -8.62
N VAL A 20 -10.36 -6.51 -8.68
CA VAL A 20 -11.18 -5.74 -9.63
C VAL A 20 -10.53 -5.80 -11.02
N ALA A 21 -11.17 -6.51 -11.95
CA ALA A 21 -10.64 -6.73 -13.31
C ALA A 21 -10.23 -5.43 -14.04
N THR A 22 -10.95 -4.33 -13.82
CA THR A 22 -10.60 -3.01 -14.36
C THR A 22 -9.27 -2.48 -13.81
N VAL A 23 -9.03 -2.63 -12.52
CA VAL A 23 -7.80 -2.21 -11.84
C VAL A 23 -6.63 -3.10 -12.28
N HIS A 24 -6.85 -4.41 -12.42
CA HIS A 24 -5.86 -5.32 -12.99
C HIS A 24 -5.42 -4.85 -14.39
N GLN A 25 -6.38 -4.64 -15.29
CA GLN A 25 -6.10 -4.19 -16.65
C GLN A 25 -5.42 -2.81 -16.67
N PHE A 26 -5.78 -1.92 -15.74
CA PHE A 26 -5.15 -0.62 -15.59
C PHE A 26 -3.64 -0.76 -15.33
N PHE A 27 -3.21 -1.60 -14.39
CA PHE A 27 -1.78 -1.78 -14.10
C PHE A 27 -1.02 -2.37 -15.29
N SER A 28 -1.60 -3.33 -16.01
CA SER A 28 -1.00 -3.88 -17.24
C SER A 28 -0.83 -2.81 -18.31
N ASN A 29 -1.86 -1.98 -18.52
CA ASN A 29 -1.82 -0.88 -19.48
C ASN A 29 -0.81 0.21 -19.07
N LEU A 30 -0.75 0.55 -17.78
CA LEU A 30 0.19 1.53 -17.25
C LEU A 30 1.63 1.12 -17.53
N ILE A 31 1.98 -0.14 -17.24
CA ILE A 31 3.31 -0.69 -17.52
C ILE A 31 3.60 -0.67 -19.03
N PHE A 32 2.64 -1.08 -19.85
CA PHE A 32 2.76 -1.08 -21.30
C PHE A 32 3.02 0.33 -21.87
N ILE A 33 2.21 1.31 -21.47
CA ILE A 33 2.34 2.72 -21.87
C ILE A 33 3.72 3.26 -21.48
N ILE A 34 4.11 3.09 -20.21
CA ILE A 34 5.42 3.56 -19.73
C ILE A 34 6.55 2.90 -20.51
N ASN A 35 6.46 1.61 -20.80
CA ASN A 35 7.50 0.91 -21.55
C ASN A 35 7.63 1.43 -22.99
N ILE A 36 6.53 1.68 -23.70
CA ILE A 36 6.59 2.25 -25.05
C ILE A 36 7.24 3.64 -25.02
N VAL A 37 6.78 4.51 -24.12
CA VAL A 37 7.26 5.89 -24.04
C VAL A 37 8.73 5.95 -23.63
N THR A 38 9.18 5.04 -22.77
CA THR A 38 10.56 5.02 -22.27
C THR A 38 11.52 4.17 -23.10
N ALA A 39 11.04 3.35 -24.04
CA ALA A 39 11.86 2.39 -24.79
C ALA A 39 12.83 3.03 -25.79
N SER A 40 12.53 4.23 -26.30
CA SER A 40 13.35 4.92 -27.30
C SER A 40 13.91 6.23 -26.76
N SER A 41 15.17 6.53 -27.06
CA SER A 41 15.78 7.83 -26.74
C SER A 41 15.00 8.97 -27.41
N LYS A 42 14.56 8.76 -28.67
CA LYS A 42 13.74 9.72 -29.42
C LYS A 42 12.44 10.06 -28.68
N CYS A 43 11.73 9.04 -28.21
CA CYS A 43 10.48 9.23 -27.48
C CYS A 43 10.69 9.94 -26.13
N ASN A 44 11.79 9.64 -25.43
CA ASN A 44 12.15 10.36 -24.21
C ASN A 44 12.51 11.83 -24.47
N ASP A 45 13.13 12.15 -25.61
CA ASP A 45 13.43 13.54 -25.98
C ASP A 45 12.14 14.29 -26.33
N GLU A 46 11.25 13.68 -27.12
CA GLU A 46 9.91 14.21 -27.44
C GLU A 46 9.05 14.41 -26.18
N LEU A 47 9.11 13.47 -25.22
CA LEU A 47 8.45 13.61 -23.91
C LEU A 47 8.95 14.84 -23.16
N LYS A 48 10.27 15.01 -23.06
CA LYS A 48 10.87 16.16 -22.35
C LYS A 48 10.56 17.47 -23.04
N GLU A 49 10.57 17.50 -24.37
CA GLU A 49 10.21 18.67 -25.17
C GLU A 49 8.75 19.07 -24.95
N ALA A 50 7.81 18.11 -25.08
CA ALA A 50 6.40 18.36 -24.83
C ALA A 50 6.14 18.85 -23.41
N GLN A 51 6.84 18.29 -22.41
CA GLN A 51 6.76 18.76 -21.04
C GLN A 51 7.29 20.20 -20.87
N ALA A 52 8.40 20.53 -21.52
CA ALA A 52 8.98 21.87 -21.46
C ALA A 52 8.01 22.92 -22.05
N ILE A 53 7.36 22.58 -23.16
CA ILE A 53 6.35 23.43 -23.81
C ILE A 53 5.15 23.63 -22.89
N GLU A 54 4.63 22.56 -22.28
CA GLU A 54 3.49 22.65 -21.36
C GLU A 54 3.83 23.52 -20.13
N VAL A 55 5.00 23.32 -19.54
CA VAL A 55 5.49 24.12 -18.41
C VAL A 55 5.60 25.60 -18.81
N ALA A 56 6.21 25.90 -19.96
CA ALA A 56 6.33 27.27 -20.46
C ALA A 56 4.97 27.93 -20.68
N THR A 57 4.03 27.18 -21.25
CA THR A 57 2.64 27.64 -21.49
C THR A 57 1.92 27.94 -20.18
N LYS A 58 2.04 27.06 -19.18
CA LYS A 58 1.45 27.25 -17.85
C LYS A 58 2.06 28.41 -17.08
N ILE A 59 3.37 28.65 -17.23
CA ILE A 59 4.03 29.84 -16.69
C ILE A 59 3.50 31.11 -17.37
N ALA A 60 3.39 31.11 -18.70
CA ALA A 60 2.87 32.26 -19.45
C ALA A 60 1.41 32.60 -19.09
N ASN A 61 0.60 31.59 -18.79
CA ASN A 61 -0.79 31.74 -18.34
C ASN A 61 -0.93 32.06 -16.85
N GLY A 62 0.18 32.25 -16.11
CA GLY A 62 0.17 32.55 -14.68
C GLY A 62 -0.30 31.40 -13.78
N GLN A 63 -0.36 30.17 -14.31
CA GLN A 63 -0.78 28.98 -13.57
C GLN A 63 0.37 28.34 -12.77
N LEU A 64 1.63 28.69 -13.09
CA LEU A 64 2.82 28.21 -12.40
C LEU A 64 3.73 29.38 -12.04
N GLU A 65 4.23 29.37 -10.80
CA GLU A 65 5.26 30.29 -10.34
C GLU A 65 6.65 29.86 -10.83
N THR A 66 7.54 30.83 -11.03
CA THR A 66 8.93 30.59 -11.39
C THR A 66 9.82 30.68 -10.14
N GLY A 67 10.70 29.70 -9.94
CA GLY A 67 11.58 29.65 -8.78
C GLY A 67 12.67 28.58 -8.90
N ARG A 68 13.74 28.72 -8.12
CA ARG A 68 14.89 27.79 -8.17
C ARG A 68 14.45 26.38 -7.77
N GLY A 69 14.48 25.45 -8.72
CA GLY A 69 14.08 24.05 -8.51
C GLY A 69 12.60 23.75 -8.79
N LEU A 70 11.77 24.74 -9.16
CA LEU A 70 10.38 24.54 -9.58
C LEU A 70 10.30 24.13 -11.06
N ASN A 71 9.22 23.43 -11.41
CA ASN A 71 8.88 23.06 -12.80
C ASN A 71 9.95 22.26 -13.55
N GLN A 72 10.77 21.47 -12.84
CA GLN A 72 11.79 20.64 -13.45
C GLN A 72 11.18 19.64 -14.45
N ILE A 73 11.81 19.58 -15.63
CA ILE A 73 11.55 18.56 -16.63
C ILE A 73 11.95 17.21 -16.03
N GLY A 74 11.03 16.27 -16.06
CA GLY A 74 11.17 14.95 -15.44
C GLY A 74 11.14 13.83 -16.47
N THR A 75 11.23 12.61 -15.99
CA THR A 75 11.00 11.39 -16.76
C THR A 75 9.83 10.63 -16.17
N LEU A 76 9.17 9.79 -16.98
CA LEU A 76 8.23 8.81 -16.45
C LEU A 76 8.98 7.85 -15.54
N LYS A 77 8.58 7.78 -14.26
CA LYS A 77 9.12 6.79 -13.34
C LYS A 77 8.63 5.40 -13.77
N ARG A 78 9.56 4.47 -13.99
CA ARG A 78 9.22 3.09 -14.32
C ARG A 78 8.65 2.39 -13.09
N ALA A 79 7.46 1.81 -13.23
CA ALA A 79 6.89 0.95 -12.21
C ALA A 79 7.74 -0.32 -12.15
N VAL A 80 8.14 -0.71 -10.94
CA VAL A 80 8.75 -2.02 -10.69
C VAL A 80 7.65 -2.87 -10.06
N ASP A 81 7.38 -4.05 -10.62
CA ASP A 81 6.25 -4.94 -10.26
C ASP A 81 6.18 -5.38 -8.78
N ILE A 82 7.09 -4.90 -7.93
CA ILE A 82 7.39 -5.42 -6.60
C ILE A 82 7.10 -4.40 -5.49
N CYS A 83 6.79 -3.12 -5.79
CA CYS A 83 6.48 -2.16 -4.72
C CYS A 83 5.42 -1.11 -5.07
N TRP A 84 4.41 -1.02 -4.19
CA TRP A 84 3.32 -0.03 -4.17
C TRP A 84 3.83 1.42 -4.28
N GLY A 85 4.98 1.71 -3.65
CA GLY A 85 5.65 3.01 -3.75
C GLY A 85 6.08 3.37 -5.17
N SER A 86 6.61 2.42 -5.95
CA SER A 86 6.99 2.69 -7.34
C SER A 86 5.79 2.91 -8.24
N HIS A 87 4.68 2.19 -8.00
CA HIS A 87 3.44 2.40 -8.73
C HIS A 87 2.83 3.77 -8.43
N LEU A 88 2.80 4.20 -7.16
CA LEU A 88 2.35 5.54 -6.79
C LEU A 88 3.22 6.62 -7.47
N ASP A 89 4.53 6.40 -7.51
CA ASP A 89 5.50 7.26 -8.19
C ASP A 89 5.24 7.35 -9.71
N SER A 90 4.98 6.22 -10.36
CA SER A 90 4.62 6.15 -11.78
C SER A 90 3.29 6.85 -12.08
N ILE A 91 2.27 6.60 -11.27
CA ILE A 91 0.95 7.22 -11.39
C ILE A 91 1.06 8.74 -11.23
N SER A 92 1.77 9.18 -10.20
CA SER A 92 1.99 10.61 -9.91
C SER A 92 2.76 11.30 -11.03
N SER A 93 3.80 10.63 -11.55
CA SER A 93 4.58 11.12 -12.69
C SER A 93 3.75 11.23 -13.96
N LEU A 94 2.93 10.21 -14.27
CA LEU A 94 2.04 10.21 -15.42
C LEU A 94 1.00 11.34 -15.34
N LEU A 95 0.36 11.51 -14.18
CA LEU A 95 -0.62 12.60 -13.98
C LEU A 95 0.02 13.99 -14.11
N LYS A 96 1.24 14.17 -13.58
CA LYS A 96 1.95 15.45 -13.67
C LYS A 96 2.32 15.82 -15.10
N MET A 97 2.59 14.83 -15.94
CA MET A 97 3.09 15.01 -17.30
C MET A 97 2.10 14.56 -18.36
N PHE A 98 0.81 14.46 -18.05
CA PHE A 98 -0.14 13.66 -18.82
C PHE A 98 -0.17 13.92 -20.34
N ASN A 99 -0.01 15.18 -20.76
CA ASN A 99 0.02 15.52 -22.19
C ASN A 99 1.27 15.02 -22.91
N ALA A 100 2.43 14.98 -22.24
CA ALA A 100 3.70 14.65 -22.87
C ALA A 100 3.73 13.20 -23.41
N PRO A 101 3.29 12.17 -22.67
CA PRO A 101 3.11 10.82 -23.21
C PRO A 101 2.10 10.76 -24.35
N CYS A 102 1.00 11.54 -24.31
CA CYS A 102 0.04 11.59 -25.41
C CYS A 102 0.69 12.09 -26.71
N VAL A 103 1.46 13.18 -26.64
CA VAL A 103 2.19 13.74 -27.79
C VAL A 103 3.22 12.74 -28.31
N ALA A 104 4.03 12.17 -27.42
CA ALA A 104 5.08 11.22 -27.82
C ALA A 104 4.49 9.95 -28.47
N LEU A 105 3.36 9.44 -27.96
CA LEU A 105 2.64 8.32 -28.58
C LEU A 105 2.02 8.71 -29.92
N SER A 106 1.42 9.91 -30.02
CA SER A 106 0.87 10.43 -31.28
C SER A 106 1.95 10.53 -32.36
N ASN A 107 3.14 11.03 -32.02
CA ASN A 107 4.25 11.10 -32.97
C ASN A 107 4.68 9.71 -33.44
N ILE A 108 4.74 8.71 -32.55
CA ILE A 108 5.05 7.32 -32.94
C ILE A 108 3.97 6.75 -33.87
N THR A 109 2.71 7.11 -33.69
CA THR A 109 1.65 6.68 -34.63
C THR A 109 1.82 7.32 -36.01
N VAL A 110 2.41 8.50 -36.13
CA VAL A 110 2.61 9.16 -37.43
C VAL A 110 3.95 8.76 -38.08
N ASP A 111 5.03 8.68 -37.28
CA ASP A 111 6.42 8.55 -37.74
C ASP A 111 7.07 7.18 -37.45
N GLY A 112 6.29 6.19 -36.99
CA GLY A 112 6.81 4.91 -36.52
C GLY A 112 7.58 4.11 -37.59
N GLY A 113 8.77 3.61 -37.23
CA GLY A 113 9.65 2.87 -38.16
C GLY A 113 9.19 1.45 -38.51
N SER A 114 8.24 0.87 -37.76
CA SER A 114 7.65 -0.46 -37.98
C SER A 114 6.14 -0.45 -37.75
N TYR A 115 5.39 -1.24 -38.53
CA TYR A 115 3.94 -1.41 -38.41
C TYR A 115 3.49 -1.87 -37.00
N SER A 116 4.31 -2.69 -36.33
CA SER A 116 4.01 -3.14 -34.96
C SER A 116 4.10 -2.00 -33.93
N GLN A 117 5.08 -1.11 -34.08
CA GLN A 117 5.27 0.04 -33.20
C GLN A 117 4.11 1.05 -33.34
N HIS A 118 3.58 1.20 -34.56
CA HIS A 118 2.39 2.01 -34.80
C HIS A 118 1.16 1.42 -34.10
N GLY A 119 0.92 0.11 -34.24
CA GLY A 119 -0.22 -0.56 -33.60
C GLY A 119 -0.19 -0.44 -32.07
N ASP A 120 0.99 -0.70 -31.49
CA ASP A 120 1.22 -0.62 -30.05
C ASP A 120 1.07 0.80 -29.51
N ALA A 121 1.64 1.81 -30.19
CA ALA A 121 1.52 3.20 -29.79
C ALA A 121 0.07 3.72 -29.90
N ASN A 122 -0.64 3.34 -30.96
CA ASN A 122 -2.04 3.70 -31.12
C ASN A 122 -2.92 3.05 -30.04
N PHE A 123 -2.67 1.77 -29.71
CA PHE A 123 -3.36 1.12 -28.60
C PHE A 123 -3.08 1.83 -27.26
N ALA A 124 -1.80 2.12 -26.97
CA ALA A 124 -1.40 2.85 -25.76
C ALA A 124 -2.08 4.22 -25.66
N LEU A 125 -2.14 4.98 -26.75
CA LEU A 125 -2.78 6.29 -26.81
C LEU A 125 -4.29 6.19 -26.55
N ASN A 126 -4.97 5.25 -27.21
CA ASN A 126 -6.40 5.02 -27.00
C ASN A 126 -6.72 4.61 -25.56
N GLN A 127 -5.86 3.81 -24.92
CA GLN A 127 -6.01 3.48 -23.51
C GLN A 127 -5.81 4.70 -22.62
N LEU A 128 -4.76 5.48 -22.84
CA LEU A 128 -4.42 6.67 -22.06
C LEU A 128 -5.54 7.74 -22.12
N LEU A 129 -6.14 7.92 -23.30
CA LEU A 129 -7.25 8.85 -23.55
C LEU A 129 -8.64 8.25 -23.24
N SER A 130 -8.72 7.09 -22.60
CA SER A 130 -10.01 6.53 -22.20
C SER A 130 -10.44 7.02 -20.81
N PHE A 131 -11.71 7.39 -20.65
CA PHE A 131 -12.27 7.74 -19.34
C PHE A 131 -12.05 6.63 -18.31
N LYS A 132 -12.18 5.35 -18.72
CA LYS A 132 -11.94 4.20 -17.85
C LYS A 132 -10.51 4.17 -17.27
N PHE A 133 -9.50 4.49 -18.09
CA PHE A 133 -8.12 4.54 -17.63
C PHE A 133 -7.90 5.71 -16.67
N VAL A 134 -8.36 6.91 -17.02
CA VAL A 134 -8.23 8.11 -16.18
C VAL A 134 -8.96 7.98 -14.85
N PHE A 135 -10.17 7.43 -14.86
CA PHE A 135 -10.93 7.12 -13.65
C PHE A 135 -10.13 6.20 -12.73
N THR A 136 -9.59 5.11 -13.28
CA THR A 136 -8.82 4.13 -12.48
C THR A 136 -7.47 4.70 -12.01
N LEU A 137 -6.83 5.54 -12.84
CA LEU A 137 -5.59 6.25 -12.52
C LEU A 137 -5.76 7.13 -11.29
N HIS A 138 -6.82 7.95 -11.25
CA HIS A 138 -7.13 8.80 -10.11
C HIS A 138 -7.56 7.99 -8.87
N LEU A 139 -8.38 6.95 -9.06
CA LEU A 139 -8.83 6.09 -7.95
C LEU A 139 -7.65 5.44 -7.26
N MET A 140 -6.77 4.81 -8.03
CA MET A 140 -5.58 4.15 -7.49
C MET A 140 -4.61 5.16 -6.87
N LYS A 141 -4.48 6.37 -7.43
CA LYS A 141 -3.68 7.43 -6.79
C LYS A 141 -4.19 7.74 -5.38
N ASP A 142 -5.48 8.02 -5.22
CA ASP A 142 -6.03 8.42 -3.92
C ASP A 142 -5.91 7.29 -2.90
N ILE A 143 -6.25 6.05 -3.29
CA ILE A 143 -6.10 4.86 -2.43
C ILE A 143 -4.63 4.66 -2.02
N MET A 144 -3.71 4.79 -2.97
CA MET A 144 -2.28 4.65 -2.71
C MET A 144 -1.76 5.74 -1.78
N GLU A 145 -2.21 6.99 -1.94
CA GLU A 145 -1.85 8.12 -1.07
C GLU A 145 -2.38 7.91 0.36
N ILE A 146 -3.63 7.48 0.52
CA ILE A 146 -4.23 7.18 1.84
C ILE A 146 -3.44 6.08 2.57
N THR A 147 -3.03 5.04 1.84
CA THR A 147 -2.32 3.88 2.40
C THR A 147 -0.80 4.09 2.51
N HIS A 148 -0.25 5.14 1.92
CA HIS A 148 1.20 5.35 1.79
C HIS A 148 1.90 5.45 3.13
N LEU A 149 1.37 6.28 4.05
CA LEU A 149 1.96 6.50 5.37
C LEU A 149 2.02 5.22 6.21
N LEU A 150 0.94 4.44 6.20
CA LEU A 150 0.91 3.14 6.85
C LEU A 150 1.98 2.21 6.26
N CYS A 151 2.07 2.14 4.93
CA CYS A 151 3.03 1.28 4.26
C CYS A 151 4.49 1.64 4.63
N ILE A 152 4.83 2.93 4.72
CA ILE A 152 6.17 3.37 5.15
C ILE A 152 6.41 2.98 6.62
N ALA A 153 5.46 3.28 7.50
CA ALA A 153 5.60 3.02 8.93
C ALA A 153 5.81 1.54 9.23
N LEU A 154 5.13 0.64 8.52
CA LEU A 154 5.29 -0.79 8.68
C LEU A 154 6.59 -1.35 8.10
N GLN A 155 7.27 -0.61 7.22
CA GLN A 155 8.58 -0.97 6.69
C GLN A 155 9.73 -0.51 7.59
N CYS A 156 9.49 0.40 8.53
CA CYS A 156 10.49 0.89 9.47
C CYS A 156 10.82 -0.17 10.54
N LYS A 157 12.11 -0.51 10.67
CA LYS A 157 12.61 -1.56 11.59
C LYS A 157 12.48 -1.24 13.08
N SER A 158 12.17 0.01 13.43
CA SER A 158 12.14 0.52 14.81
C SER A 158 10.79 1.16 15.17
N GLN A 159 9.71 0.79 14.47
CA GLN A 159 8.42 1.43 14.68
C GLN A 159 7.82 1.03 16.04
N ASP A 160 7.23 2.02 16.70
CA ASP A 160 6.34 1.80 17.84
C ASP A 160 5.08 1.06 17.38
N ILE A 161 4.77 -0.07 18.02
CA ILE A 161 3.56 -0.85 17.75
C ILE A 161 2.31 0.05 17.91
N LEU A 162 2.31 0.98 18.88
CA LEU A 162 1.21 1.91 19.10
C LEU A 162 1.04 2.88 17.92
N ILE A 163 2.15 3.37 17.34
CA ILE A 163 2.12 4.24 16.16
C ILE A 163 1.58 3.45 14.97
N ALA A 164 2.00 2.20 14.78
CA ALA A 164 1.49 1.34 13.73
C ALA A 164 -0.03 1.10 13.86
N MET A 165 -0.51 0.81 15.07
CA MET A 165 -1.95 0.61 15.34
C MET A 165 -2.77 1.88 15.09
N HIS A 166 -2.28 3.04 15.52
CA HIS A 166 -2.92 4.32 15.23
C HIS A 166 -2.98 4.58 13.72
N LEU A 167 -1.90 4.27 12.98
CA LEU A 167 -1.88 4.41 11.54
C LEU A 167 -2.87 3.46 10.86
N VAL A 168 -2.98 2.20 11.29
CA VAL A 168 -4.00 1.26 10.77
C VAL A 168 -5.40 1.85 10.94
N SER A 169 -5.75 2.27 12.16
CA SER A 169 -7.07 2.86 12.45
C SER A 169 -7.35 4.11 11.61
N SER A 170 -6.39 5.03 11.53
CA SER A 170 -6.55 6.26 10.75
C SER A 170 -6.64 6.00 9.23
N THR A 171 -5.86 5.06 8.70
CA THR A 171 -5.91 4.67 7.28
C THR A 171 -7.23 3.99 6.95
N THR A 172 -7.70 3.05 7.78
CA THR A 172 -9.03 2.43 7.62
C THR A 172 -10.10 3.50 7.60
N LYS A 173 -10.07 4.46 8.54
CA LYS A 173 -11.09 5.51 8.59
C LYS A 173 -11.08 6.43 7.38
N LEU A 174 -9.90 6.75 6.85
CA LEU A 174 -9.77 7.54 5.62
C LEU A 174 -10.36 6.81 4.41
N LEU A 175 -10.14 5.49 4.30
CA LEU A 175 -10.73 4.67 3.24
C LEU A 175 -12.25 4.56 3.36
N GLU A 176 -12.78 4.34 4.56
CA GLU A 176 -14.23 4.37 4.83
C GLU A 176 -14.86 5.71 4.44
N ASN A 177 -14.25 6.83 4.86
CA ASN A 177 -14.77 8.15 4.53
C ASN A 177 -14.75 8.38 3.00
N PHE A 178 -13.68 7.93 2.33
CA PHE A 178 -13.56 8.03 0.88
C PHE A 178 -14.62 7.19 0.16
N ARG A 179 -14.88 5.98 0.65
CA ARG A 179 -15.92 5.07 0.16
C ARG A 179 -17.33 5.67 0.32
N ASP A 180 -17.68 6.09 1.53
CA ASP A 180 -19.06 6.39 1.89
C ASP A 180 -19.52 7.77 1.42
N SER A 181 -18.59 8.73 1.31
CA SER A 181 -18.90 10.13 1.01
C SER A 181 -18.02 10.76 -0.07
N GLY A 182 -16.96 10.07 -0.52
CA GLY A 182 -15.96 10.64 -1.43
C GLY A 182 -16.30 10.51 -2.91
N CYS A 183 -17.25 9.65 -3.29
CA CYS A 183 -17.51 9.29 -4.68
C CYS A 183 -17.88 10.49 -5.57
N ASP A 184 -18.71 11.41 -5.08
CA ASP A 184 -19.18 12.55 -5.86
C ASP A 184 -18.07 13.55 -6.15
N ASN A 185 -17.31 13.93 -5.11
CA ASN A 185 -16.15 14.80 -5.23
C ASN A 185 -15.07 14.17 -6.11
N PHE A 186 -14.89 12.85 -6.00
CA PHE A 186 -14.00 12.09 -6.85
C PHE A 186 -14.42 12.15 -8.33
N LEU A 187 -15.70 11.92 -8.63
CA LEU A 187 -16.23 12.00 -9.98
C LEU A 187 -16.08 13.39 -10.59
N VAL A 188 -16.34 14.46 -9.82
CA VAL A 188 -16.13 15.85 -10.26
C VAL A 188 -14.66 16.07 -10.63
N LYS A 189 -13.73 15.65 -9.76
CA LYS A 189 -12.28 15.74 -10.02
C LYS A 189 -11.88 15.04 -11.33
N VAL A 190 -12.37 13.83 -11.55
CA VAL A 190 -12.08 13.05 -12.77
C VAL A 190 -12.66 13.73 -14.01
N LYS A 191 -13.90 14.21 -13.95
CA LYS A 191 -14.54 14.92 -15.08
C LYS A 191 -13.79 16.19 -15.46
N LEU A 192 -13.40 17.01 -14.47
CA LEU A 192 -12.59 18.22 -14.71
C LEU A 192 -11.26 17.89 -15.37
N PHE A 193 -10.59 16.82 -14.93
CA PHE A 193 -9.37 16.35 -15.58
C PHE A 193 -9.63 15.93 -17.04
N CYS A 194 -10.69 15.16 -17.30
CA CYS A 194 -11.07 14.76 -18.65
C CYS A 194 -11.36 15.96 -19.55
N GLU A 195 -12.12 16.96 -19.06
CA GLU A 195 -12.41 18.20 -19.79
C GLU A 195 -11.13 18.96 -20.13
N GLN A 196 -10.21 19.10 -19.17
CA GLN A 196 -8.91 19.77 -19.37
C GLN A 196 -8.06 19.10 -20.46
N HIS A 197 -8.16 17.78 -20.58
CA HIS A 197 -7.37 16.97 -21.52
C HIS A 197 -8.16 16.50 -22.75
N GLN A 198 -9.38 17.03 -22.97
CA GLN A 198 -10.26 16.70 -24.10
C GLN A 198 -10.55 15.19 -24.23
N ILE A 199 -10.77 14.54 -23.09
CA ILE A 199 -11.11 13.12 -23.00
C ILE A 199 -12.63 12.97 -22.96
N ASP A 200 -13.16 12.12 -23.83
CA ASP A 200 -14.59 11.86 -23.91
C ASP A 200 -15.12 11.27 -22.60
N ILE A 201 -16.10 11.95 -21.99
CA ILE A 201 -16.79 11.50 -20.80
C ILE A 201 -18.02 10.67 -21.23
N PRO A 202 -18.16 9.42 -20.78
CA PRO A 202 -19.31 8.60 -21.13
C PRO A 202 -20.60 9.17 -20.54
N CYS A 203 -21.71 9.00 -21.27
CA CYS A 203 -23.02 9.32 -20.73
C CYS A 203 -23.34 8.38 -19.56
N MET A 204 -23.47 8.93 -18.35
CA MET A 204 -23.66 8.15 -17.12
C MET A 204 -24.99 7.37 -17.11
N ASN A 205 -26.00 7.87 -17.82
CA ASN A 205 -27.31 7.23 -17.97
C ASN A 205 -27.33 6.17 -19.08
N ALA A 206 -26.26 6.04 -19.88
CA ALA A 206 -26.22 5.04 -20.92
C ALA A 206 -26.11 3.63 -20.32
N GLN A 207 -26.66 2.65 -21.03
CA GLN A 207 -26.51 1.26 -20.68
C GLN A 207 -25.04 0.83 -20.80
N TYR A 208 -24.53 0.18 -19.76
CA TYR A 208 -23.23 -0.45 -19.80
C TYR A 208 -23.32 -1.75 -20.59
N ILE A 209 -22.61 -1.82 -21.72
CA ILE A 209 -22.48 -3.03 -22.52
C ILE A 209 -21.09 -3.61 -22.29
N ALA A 210 -21.01 -4.69 -21.50
CA ALA A 210 -19.77 -5.45 -21.34
C ALA A 210 -19.33 -5.98 -22.71
N ARG A 211 -18.17 -5.55 -23.21
CA ARG A 211 -17.65 -5.90 -24.56
C ARG A 211 -17.22 -7.38 -24.74
N ARG A 212 -17.71 -8.33 -23.94
CA ARG A 212 -17.45 -9.77 -24.13
C ARG A 212 -18.71 -10.58 -24.32
N GLY A 213 -18.88 -11.07 -25.55
CA GLY A 213 -19.58 -12.31 -25.85
C GLY A 213 -21.08 -12.19 -26.03
N ARG A 214 -21.57 -12.75 -27.14
CA ARG A 214 -22.98 -12.93 -27.46
C ARG A 214 -23.63 -13.88 -26.44
N SER A 215 -24.06 -13.36 -25.30
CA SER A 215 -25.13 -13.97 -24.53
C SER A 215 -25.96 -12.85 -23.90
N GLN A 216 -27.08 -12.54 -24.54
CA GLN A 216 -28.24 -11.93 -23.89
C GLN A 216 -28.77 -12.94 -22.85
N SER A 217 -28.03 -13.10 -21.77
CA SER A 217 -28.57 -13.58 -20.51
C SER A 217 -29.06 -12.34 -19.78
N HIS A 218 -30.33 -12.37 -19.37
CA HIS A 218 -31.03 -11.34 -18.60
C HIS A 218 -30.27 -10.94 -17.32
N HIS A 219 -29.23 -10.14 -17.46
CA HIS A 219 -28.65 -9.35 -16.37
C HIS A 219 -29.17 -7.94 -16.52
N ASP A 220 -29.65 -7.38 -15.41
CA ASP A 220 -30.24 -6.05 -15.32
C ASP A 220 -29.45 -5.02 -16.14
N GLU A 221 -30.15 -4.08 -16.78
CA GLU A 221 -29.51 -3.02 -17.57
C GLU A 221 -28.70 -2.11 -16.64
N ILE A 222 -27.46 -2.50 -16.34
CA ILE A 222 -26.55 -1.75 -15.49
C ILE A 222 -26.24 -0.43 -16.20
N SER A 223 -26.44 0.69 -15.52
CA SER A 223 -26.06 2.01 -16.04
C SER A 223 -24.55 2.20 -16.00
N MET A 224 -24.01 3.07 -16.84
CA MET A 224 -22.60 3.44 -16.78
C MET A 224 -22.22 4.03 -15.42
N GLU A 225 -23.11 4.79 -14.81
CA GLU A 225 -22.92 5.31 -13.45
C GLU A 225 -22.73 4.19 -12.43
N HIS A 226 -23.57 3.15 -12.48
CA HIS A 226 -23.44 2.00 -11.59
C HIS A 226 -22.12 1.28 -11.82
N TYR A 227 -21.72 1.06 -13.07
CA TYR A 227 -20.44 0.43 -13.38
C TYR A 227 -19.24 1.17 -12.76
N TYR A 228 -19.17 2.50 -12.91
CA TYR A 228 -18.07 3.27 -12.35
C TYR A 228 -18.13 3.39 -10.82
N ARG A 229 -19.32 3.64 -10.25
CA ARG A 229 -19.48 3.82 -8.82
C ARG A 229 -19.38 2.51 -8.05
N VAL A 230 -20.08 1.48 -8.47
CA VAL A 230 -20.22 0.23 -7.72
C VAL A 230 -19.10 -0.74 -8.11
N ASP A 231 -19.04 -1.11 -9.40
CA ASP A 231 -18.15 -2.19 -9.85
C ASP A 231 -16.66 -1.81 -9.86
N ILE A 232 -16.35 -0.51 -9.87
CA ILE A 232 -14.97 -0.01 -9.82
C ILE A 232 -14.71 0.70 -8.49
N PHE A 233 -15.37 1.84 -8.21
CA PHE A 233 -15.01 2.68 -7.06
C PHE A 233 -15.23 1.97 -5.72
N LEU A 234 -16.46 1.55 -5.42
CA LEU A 234 -16.78 0.86 -4.17
C LEU A 234 -16.05 -0.48 -4.08
N ALA A 235 -16.12 -1.31 -5.12
CA ALA A 235 -15.46 -2.61 -5.13
C ALA A 235 -13.95 -2.51 -4.84
N THR A 236 -13.24 -1.56 -5.46
CA THR A 236 -11.79 -1.40 -5.23
C THR A 236 -11.51 -1.03 -3.78
N ILE A 237 -12.25 -0.08 -3.20
CA ILE A 237 -12.04 0.33 -1.80
C ILE A 237 -12.44 -0.78 -0.83
N ASP A 238 -13.51 -1.53 -1.12
CA ASP A 238 -13.95 -2.66 -0.32
C ASP A 238 -12.89 -3.77 -0.24
N TYR A 239 -12.22 -4.09 -1.35
CA TYR A 239 -11.08 -5.02 -1.32
C TYR A 239 -9.91 -4.50 -0.48
N GLN A 240 -9.63 -3.18 -0.50
CA GLN A 240 -8.59 -2.60 0.36
C GLN A 240 -8.95 -2.69 1.85
N LEU A 241 -10.19 -2.35 2.20
CA LEU A 241 -10.71 -2.44 3.56
C LEU A 241 -10.72 -3.89 4.04
N GLN A 242 -11.20 -4.82 3.21
CA GLN A 242 -11.21 -6.25 3.53
C GLN A 242 -9.79 -6.77 3.80
N GLU A 243 -8.80 -6.39 2.99
CA GLU A 243 -7.41 -6.79 3.19
C GLU A 243 -6.85 -6.22 4.50
N LEU A 244 -7.13 -4.95 4.81
CA LEU A 244 -6.73 -4.34 6.08
C LEU A 244 -7.40 -5.01 7.27
N HIS A 245 -8.70 -5.23 7.24
CA HIS A 245 -9.45 -5.88 8.33
C HIS A 245 -9.04 -7.34 8.52
N SER A 246 -8.73 -8.07 7.44
CA SER A 246 -8.24 -9.45 7.52
C SER A 246 -6.89 -9.52 8.23
N ARG A 247 -5.97 -8.60 7.90
CA ARG A 247 -4.62 -8.55 8.49
C ARG A 247 -4.56 -7.98 9.89
N PHE A 248 -5.39 -6.98 10.18
CA PHE A 248 -5.45 -6.26 11.45
C PHE A 248 -6.81 -6.46 12.11
N ASN A 249 -7.25 -7.71 12.19
CA ASN A 249 -8.45 -8.07 12.93
C ASN A 249 -8.24 -7.84 14.43
N ASP A 250 -9.34 -7.87 15.19
CA ASP A 250 -9.34 -7.64 16.64
C ASP A 250 -8.34 -8.53 17.39
N HIS A 251 -8.15 -9.77 16.92
CA HIS A 251 -7.20 -10.72 17.51
C HIS A 251 -5.75 -10.26 17.34
N ILE A 252 -5.34 -9.84 16.13
CA ILE A 252 -3.99 -9.31 15.88
C ILE A 252 -3.79 -7.97 16.59
N VAL A 253 -4.81 -7.11 16.61
CA VAL A 253 -4.77 -5.82 17.30
C VAL A 253 -4.55 -6.02 18.80
N GLU A 254 -5.25 -6.98 19.41
CA GLU A 254 -5.07 -7.34 20.82
C GLU A 254 -3.69 -7.93 21.09
N LEU A 255 -3.19 -8.82 20.23
CA LEU A 255 -1.83 -9.38 20.32
C LEU A 255 -0.79 -8.26 20.34
N LEU A 256 -0.90 -7.33 19.39
CA LEU A 256 0.00 -6.19 19.26
C LEU A 256 -0.10 -5.28 20.49
N ALA A 257 -1.31 -5.02 20.99
CA ALA A 257 -1.53 -4.23 22.19
C ALA A 257 -0.85 -4.85 23.42
N LEU A 258 -1.04 -6.15 23.67
CA LEU A 258 -0.38 -6.84 24.79
C LEU A 258 1.14 -6.92 24.61
N SER A 259 1.62 -7.02 23.37
CA SER A 259 3.06 -7.01 23.07
C SER A 259 3.72 -5.68 23.46
N THR A 260 2.97 -4.58 23.59
CA THR A 260 3.52 -3.31 24.08
C THR A 260 3.99 -3.37 25.52
N ALA A 261 3.47 -4.30 26.34
CA ALA A 261 3.92 -4.51 27.72
C ALA A 261 5.38 -5.05 27.79
N LEU A 262 5.90 -5.59 26.69
CA LEU A 262 7.30 -6.03 26.54
C LEU A 262 8.24 -4.87 26.15
N ASP A 263 7.73 -3.65 25.96
CA ASP A 263 8.54 -2.50 25.56
C ASP A 263 8.97 -1.65 26.77
N LEU A 264 10.28 -1.54 26.98
CA LEU A 264 10.88 -0.84 28.13
C LEU A 264 11.03 0.67 27.92
N ARG A 265 10.63 1.23 26.77
CA ARG A 265 10.85 2.65 26.38
C ARG A 265 10.35 3.69 27.39
N ASN A 266 9.34 3.39 28.20
CA ASN A 266 8.80 4.32 29.21
C ASN A 266 9.19 3.95 30.65
N GLY A 267 10.26 3.17 30.81
CA GLY A 267 10.68 2.62 32.10
C GLY A 267 9.77 1.49 32.60
N VAL A 268 10.11 0.95 33.76
CA VAL A 268 9.44 -0.19 34.42
C VAL A 268 7.94 0.06 34.68
N MET A 269 7.46 1.32 34.61
CA MET A 269 6.05 1.68 34.84
C MET A 269 5.04 1.06 33.85
N LEU A 270 5.48 0.51 32.71
CA LEU A 270 4.59 -0.20 31.76
C LEU A 270 4.73 -1.72 31.79
N PHE A 271 5.55 -2.27 32.70
CA PHE A 271 5.78 -3.71 32.80
C PHE A 271 4.60 -4.43 33.46
N LYS A 272 3.49 -4.54 32.73
CA LYS A 272 2.27 -5.18 33.20
C LYS A 272 2.40 -6.70 33.06
N ILE A 273 2.90 -7.34 34.13
CA ILE A 273 3.08 -8.80 34.20
C ILE A 273 1.81 -9.54 33.77
N ASP A 274 0.64 -9.10 34.25
CA ASP A 274 -0.64 -9.71 33.89
C ASP A 274 -0.91 -9.66 32.37
N ASP A 275 -0.56 -8.56 31.70
CA ASP A 275 -0.76 -8.42 30.25
C ASP A 275 0.23 -9.29 29.46
N ILE A 276 1.46 -9.47 29.97
CA ILE A 276 2.46 -10.37 29.39
C ILE A 276 2.07 -11.85 29.59
N CYS A 277 1.53 -12.21 30.76
CA CYS A 277 1.02 -13.55 31.02
C CYS A 277 -0.20 -13.85 30.15
N LYS A 278 -1.15 -12.90 30.02
CA LYS A 278 -2.29 -13.02 29.09
C LYS A 278 -1.83 -13.17 27.64
N LEU A 279 -0.76 -12.48 27.22
CA LEU A 279 -0.18 -12.63 25.89
C LEU A 279 0.26 -14.08 25.65
N ALA A 280 1.01 -14.66 26.58
CA ALA A 280 1.48 -16.04 26.50
C ALA A 280 0.31 -17.05 26.50
N GLU A 281 -0.63 -16.89 27.44
CA GLU A 281 -1.78 -17.77 27.61
C GLU A 281 -2.71 -17.76 26.38
N LYS A 282 -3.06 -16.57 25.89
CA LYS A 282 -4.09 -16.41 24.86
C LYS A 282 -3.57 -16.63 23.44
N PHE A 283 -2.35 -16.20 23.15
CA PHE A 283 -1.81 -16.19 21.77
C PHE A 283 -0.76 -17.29 21.52
N TYR A 284 -0.22 -17.90 22.58
CA TYR A 284 0.78 -18.95 22.48
C TYR A 284 0.45 -20.20 23.32
N PRO A 285 -0.80 -20.73 23.28
CA PRO A 285 -1.22 -21.84 24.14
C PRO A 285 -0.49 -23.16 23.85
N ASN A 286 -0.01 -23.35 22.62
CA ASN A 286 0.79 -24.52 22.24
C ASN A 286 2.26 -24.40 22.63
N ASP A 287 2.70 -23.20 22.97
CA ASP A 287 4.05 -22.94 23.41
C ASP A 287 4.14 -23.00 24.94
N PHE A 288 3.18 -22.46 25.68
CA PHE A 288 3.26 -22.43 27.15
C PHE A 288 2.34 -23.45 27.80
N MET A 289 2.93 -24.34 28.61
CA MET A 289 2.16 -25.19 29.52
C MET A 289 1.62 -24.35 30.70
N GLU A 290 0.51 -24.75 31.33
CA GLU A 290 -0.04 -24.05 32.52
C GLU A 290 1.01 -23.85 33.63
N GLN A 291 1.85 -24.86 33.88
CA GLN A 291 2.93 -24.77 34.87
C GLN A 291 4.03 -23.77 34.46
N GLU A 292 4.28 -23.62 33.15
CA GLU A 292 5.23 -22.65 32.62
C GLU A 292 4.67 -21.22 32.70
N LEU A 293 3.35 -21.01 32.60
CA LEU A 293 2.74 -19.70 32.78
C LEU A 293 2.93 -19.17 34.22
N VAL A 294 2.79 -20.05 35.22
CA VAL A 294 3.07 -19.70 36.62
C VAL A 294 4.56 -19.34 36.80
N ARG A 295 5.46 -20.10 36.18
CA ARG A 295 6.91 -19.81 36.22
C ARG A 295 7.27 -18.54 35.47
N LEU A 296 6.62 -18.27 34.34
CA LEU A 296 6.78 -17.05 33.56
C LEU A 296 6.43 -15.84 34.42
N SER A 297 5.33 -15.88 35.17
CA SER A 297 4.97 -14.79 36.10
C SER A 297 6.07 -14.54 37.14
N ILE A 298 6.72 -15.58 37.66
CA ILE A 298 7.80 -15.45 38.64
C ILE A 298 9.08 -14.91 37.98
N GLU A 299 9.44 -15.41 36.78
CA GLU A 299 10.56 -14.87 35.99
C GLU A 299 10.35 -13.38 35.71
N LEU A 300 9.14 -12.97 35.34
CA LEU A 300 8.79 -11.58 35.07
C LEU A 300 8.94 -10.69 36.31
N GLN A 301 8.56 -11.15 37.50
CA GLN A 301 8.76 -10.42 38.76
C GLN A 301 10.26 -10.24 39.07
N HIS A 302 11.05 -11.29 38.90
CA HIS A 302 12.50 -11.18 39.07
C HIS A 302 13.14 -10.26 38.04
N PHE A 303 12.68 -10.33 36.79
CA PHE A 303 13.16 -9.47 35.71
C PHE A 303 12.85 -8.00 35.95
N GLU A 304 11.63 -7.70 36.44
CA GLU A 304 11.20 -6.35 36.81
C GLU A 304 12.13 -5.70 37.85
N LEU A 305 12.54 -6.46 38.87
CA LEU A 305 13.46 -6.00 39.93
C LEU A 305 14.92 -5.89 39.45
N ASP A 306 15.28 -6.62 38.41
CA ASP A 306 16.64 -6.73 37.89
C ASP A 306 16.94 -5.66 36.82
N ILE A 307 15.95 -5.25 36.01
CA ILE A 307 16.08 -4.19 34.98
C ILE A 307 16.69 -2.88 35.55
N PRO A 308 16.26 -2.33 36.71
CA PRO A 308 16.82 -1.12 37.31
C PRO A 308 18.34 -1.16 37.56
N ASN A 309 18.93 -2.35 37.68
CA ASN A 309 20.35 -2.53 37.95
C ASN A 309 21.21 -2.67 36.67
N HIS A 310 20.57 -2.68 35.49
CA HIS A 310 21.24 -2.90 34.22
C HIS A 310 20.98 -1.76 33.22
N HIS A 311 21.87 -0.76 33.25
CA HIS A 311 21.81 0.43 32.38
C HIS A 311 21.76 0.06 30.88
N GLU A 312 22.46 -1.00 30.46
CA GLU A 312 22.43 -1.49 29.07
C GLU A 312 21.04 -1.94 28.60
N LEU A 313 20.16 -2.35 29.51
CA LEU A 313 18.79 -2.82 29.18
C LEU A 313 17.76 -1.68 29.27
N GLN A 314 18.02 -0.66 30.09
CA GLN A 314 17.13 0.50 30.26
C GLN A 314 17.12 1.43 29.04
N GLU A 315 18.24 1.54 28.32
CA GLU A 315 18.34 2.38 27.13
C GLU A 315 17.77 1.72 25.86
N LEU A 316 17.31 0.46 25.95
CA LEU A 316 16.84 -0.29 24.80
C LEU A 316 15.42 0.11 24.41
N SER A 317 15.29 0.63 23.19
CA SER A 317 14.02 0.97 22.56
C SER A 317 13.47 -0.17 21.70
N GLY A 318 12.37 -0.78 22.13
CA GLY A 318 11.63 -1.78 21.37
C GLY A 318 12.06 -3.24 21.61
N ILE A 319 11.11 -4.14 21.39
CA ILE A 319 11.21 -5.60 21.64
C ILE A 319 12.43 -6.23 20.95
N HIS A 320 12.78 -5.75 19.75
CA HIS A 320 13.95 -6.26 19.02
C HIS A 320 15.27 -5.97 19.76
N LYS A 321 15.43 -4.75 20.26
CA LYS A 321 16.62 -4.36 21.01
C LYS A 321 16.66 -5.09 22.35
N LEU A 322 15.51 -5.25 23.01
CA LEU A 322 15.38 -6.03 24.23
C LEU A 322 15.87 -7.48 24.04
N CYS A 323 15.42 -8.16 22.98
CA CYS A 323 15.89 -9.50 22.64
C CYS A 323 17.42 -9.57 22.48
N GLN A 324 18.00 -8.62 21.75
CA GLN A 324 19.46 -8.54 21.60
C GLN A 324 20.17 -8.27 22.93
N GLY A 325 19.62 -7.40 23.77
CA GLY A 325 20.12 -7.09 25.11
C GLY A 325 20.14 -8.31 26.03
N LEU A 326 19.06 -9.11 26.02
CA LEU A 326 18.98 -10.35 26.79
C LEU A 326 20.03 -11.38 26.37
N VAL A 327 20.32 -11.49 25.07
CA VAL A 327 21.37 -12.37 24.56
C VAL A 327 22.75 -11.84 24.96
N LYS A 328 23.02 -10.55 24.75
CA LYS A 328 24.31 -9.91 25.04
C LYS A 328 24.68 -9.99 26.53
N THR A 329 23.70 -9.78 27.41
CA THR A 329 23.88 -9.81 28.87
C THR A 329 23.81 -11.22 29.47
N ARG A 330 23.64 -12.27 28.63
CA ARG A 330 23.38 -13.66 29.04
C ARG A 330 22.11 -13.87 29.88
N LYS A 331 21.26 -12.84 30.02
CA LYS A 331 19.98 -12.92 30.72
C LYS A 331 18.96 -13.81 30.01
N SER A 332 19.13 -14.07 28.71
CA SER A 332 18.38 -15.09 27.99
C SER A 332 18.49 -16.51 28.58
N VAL A 333 19.57 -16.80 29.33
CA VAL A 333 19.74 -18.08 30.06
C VAL A 333 19.09 -18.02 31.45
N ILE A 334 19.05 -16.84 32.07
CA ILE A 334 18.47 -16.62 33.40
C ILE A 334 16.94 -16.55 33.34
N TYR A 335 16.40 -15.96 32.27
CA TYR A 335 14.97 -15.78 32.01
C TYR A 335 14.56 -16.47 30.70
N PRO A 336 14.62 -17.80 30.63
CA PRO A 336 14.38 -18.55 29.40
C PRO A 336 12.95 -18.38 28.88
N LEU A 337 11.94 -18.27 29.76
CA LEU A 337 10.54 -18.13 29.34
C LEU A 337 10.25 -16.73 28.78
N ILE A 338 10.84 -15.69 29.37
CA ILE A 338 10.77 -14.32 28.84
C ILE A 338 11.42 -14.26 27.45
N ASN A 339 12.63 -14.81 27.32
CA ASN A 339 13.36 -14.83 26.04
C ASN A 339 12.58 -15.59 24.96
N ARG A 340 11.95 -16.70 25.32
CA ARG A 340 11.07 -17.47 24.42
C ARG A 340 9.87 -16.65 23.97
N LEU A 341 9.15 -16.01 24.89
CA LEU A 341 7.98 -15.18 24.56
C LEU A 341 8.35 -14.03 23.61
N ILE A 342 9.44 -13.31 23.91
CA ILE A 342 9.95 -12.24 23.06
C ILE A 342 10.31 -12.76 21.67
N THR A 343 10.90 -13.95 21.58
CA THR A 343 11.23 -14.57 20.30
C THR A 343 9.97 -14.94 19.51
N LEU A 344 8.94 -15.47 20.17
CA LEU A 344 7.65 -15.79 19.55
C LEU A 344 6.95 -14.53 19.02
N VAL A 345 6.97 -13.43 19.77
CA VAL A 345 6.45 -12.12 19.32
C VAL A 345 7.23 -11.58 18.13
N LEU A 346 8.56 -11.68 18.14
CA LEU A 346 9.39 -11.24 17.01
C LEU A 346 9.29 -12.12 15.76
N THR A 347 8.79 -13.35 15.91
CA THR A 347 8.64 -14.32 14.81
C THR A 347 7.19 -14.48 14.34
N LEU A 348 6.28 -13.61 14.81
CA LEU A 348 4.87 -13.59 14.42
C LEU A 348 4.66 -13.78 12.92
N PRO A 349 3.96 -14.84 12.50
CA PRO A 349 3.44 -14.94 11.14
C PRO A 349 2.18 -14.06 11.03
N VAL A 350 2.33 -12.78 10.68
CA VAL A 350 1.20 -11.88 10.31
C VAL A 350 0.59 -12.28 8.94
N SER A 351 0.71 -13.54 8.56
CA SER A 351 0.07 -14.12 7.40
C SER A 351 -0.60 -15.39 7.86
N ILE A 352 -1.92 -15.34 7.99
CA ILE A 352 -2.75 -16.55 7.94
C ILE A 352 -2.65 -17.04 6.49
N ALA A 353 -1.60 -17.78 6.19
CA ALA A 353 -1.76 -18.91 5.29
C ALA A 353 -2.05 -20.07 6.24
N THR A 354 -3.31 -20.52 6.27
CA THR A 354 -3.69 -21.81 6.82
C THR A 354 -2.93 -22.88 6.06
N THR A 355 -1.73 -23.21 6.53
CA THR A 355 -1.07 -24.47 6.22
C THR A 355 -0.69 -25.06 7.55
N GLU A 356 -1.42 -26.11 7.91
CA GLU A 356 -1.10 -27.04 8.97
C GLU A 356 0.41 -27.29 8.98
N ARG A 357 1.06 -26.94 10.10
CA ARG A 357 2.45 -27.33 10.35
C ARG A 357 2.47 -28.83 10.63
N HIS A 358 2.41 -29.65 9.58
CA HIS A 358 2.90 -31.02 9.66
C HIS A 358 4.43 -30.97 9.61
N PHE A 359 5.06 -30.96 10.78
CA PHE A 359 6.44 -31.43 10.91
C PHE A 359 6.40 -32.97 10.83
N GLN A 360 6.89 -33.53 9.73
CA GLN A 360 7.32 -34.93 9.71
C GLN A 360 8.75 -34.99 10.23
N LEU A 361 8.96 -35.93 11.16
CA LEU A 361 10.20 -36.25 11.88
C LEU A 361 11.38 -36.55 10.96
#